data_AF-A0A937SDV4-F1
#
_entry.id   AF-A0A937SDV4-F1
#
_cell.length_a   1.000
_cell.length_b   1.000
_cell.length_c   1.000
_cell.angle_alpha   90.00
_cell.angle_beta   90.00
_cell.angle_gamma   90.00
#
_symmetry.space_group_name_H-M   'P 1'
#
loop_
_entity.id
_entity.type
_entity.pdbx_description
1 polymer ?
#
loop_
_entity_poly.entity_id
_entity_poly.type
_entity_poly.pdbx_seq_one_letter_code
_entity_poly.pdbx_strand_id
1 'polypeptide(L)'
;MNILDINALALELVARDFSNGHSPTNAGPTKTSRALALIHLAAHDAYAAITSFLPFVLAPLPILPVGISTDEATGTAALLGAALQAATALYPDDAQFIAARSATLIVGADPAALAYGQQVADAWLFARQGDGSELPQLDELYSEEPGHHRRDPLNSMQKALGRPWGKVKPFVLTNVVTDAFLAAPPALDSDEYALAFNEVIKAGKSDTTQRDSDSREQAAIGIFWGYDGANQLGTPPRLYNQVVRQLSELKDLSHKDQIKLFTAINVAMADAGIAAWHWKYEYDFWRPVVAIREAETGFGPTGKGDRNNLRKAGDPFWLPLGAPKSNPAPPVFGGLGSNFTPNFPAYPSGHSTFGSACFETAAALLDKQPEDLRVTFVSDEFNGITTDNTGTTRPRWEQTFTLREAIEQNAVSRIYLGVHWNFDATGGETVGKAVAVKAIATFK
;
A
#
# COMPACT_ATOMS: atom_id res chain seq x y z
N MET A 1 10.46 22.27 -11.94
CA MET A 1 9.96 20.90 -12.21
C MET A 1 10.86 19.97 -11.43
N ASN A 2 10.30 19.08 -10.62
CA ASN A 2 11.06 18.33 -9.63
C ASN A 2 10.41 16.96 -9.34
N ILE A 3 10.96 16.24 -8.36
CA ILE A 3 10.41 14.96 -7.90
C ILE A 3 8.94 15.01 -7.46
N LEU A 4 8.42 16.18 -7.03
CA LEU A 4 7.02 16.30 -6.63
C LEU A 4 6.08 16.18 -7.84
N ASP A 5 6.50 16.61 -9.02
CA ASP A 5 5.74 16.46 -10.26
C ASP A 5 5.72 14.98 -10.70
N ILE A 6 6.85 14.29 -10.60
CA ILE A 6 6.96 12.85 -10.87
C ILE A 6 6.10 12.05 -9.89
N ASN A 7 6.18 12.37 -8.60
CA ASN A 7 5.37 11.71 -7.61
C ASN A 7 3.87 11.94 -7.90
N ALA A 8 3.44 13.17 -8.23
CA ALA A 8 2.05 13.45 -8.62
C ALA A 8 1.60 12.61 -9.82
N LEU A 9 2.42 12.55 -10.88
CA LEU A 9 2.16 11.70 -12.04
C LEU A 9 1.99 10.24 -11.62
N ALA A 10 2.90 9.70 -10.80
CA ALA A 10 2.85 8.32 -10.35
C ALA A 10 1.57 8.03 -9.54
N LEU A 11 1.10 8.96 -8.71
CA LEU A 11 -0.16 8.82 -7.97
C LEU A 11 -1.39 8.87 -8.90
N GLU A 12 -1.35 9.67 -9.96
CA GLU A 12 -2.40 9.66 -11.00
C GLU A 12 -2.42 8.32 -11.74
N LEU A 13 -1.25 7.76 -12.10
CA LEU A 13 -1.15 6.44 -12.72
C LEU A 13 -1.71 5.33 -11.82
N VAL A 14 -1.40 5.36 -10.51
CA VAL A 14 -1.98 4.39 -9.57
C VAL A 14 -3.50 4.48 -9.51
N ALA A 15 -4.10 5.66 -9.56
CA ALA A 15 -5.57 5.78 -9.61
C ALA A 15 -6.13 5.25 -10.94
N ARG A 16 -5.46 5.56 -12.06
CA ARG A 16 -5.88 5.20 -13.42
C ARG A 16 -5.79 3.70 -13.71
N ASP A 17 -4.79 3.02 -13.17
CA ASP A 17 -4.57 1.58 -13.36
C ASP A 17 -5.76 0.74 -12.85
N PHE A 18 -6.50 1.25 -11.85
CA PHE A 18 -7.71 0.62 -11.30
C PHE A 18 -9.01 1.17 -11.91
N SER A 19 -8.91 1.90 -13.02
CA SER A 19 -10.02 2.62 -13.66
C SER A 19 -10.19 2.22 -15.13
N ASN A 20 -11.11 2.90 -15.81
CA ASN A 20 -11.27 2.88 -17.28
C ASN A 20 -11.61 1.51 -17.89
N GLY A 21 -12.01 0.52 -17.09
CA GLY A 21 -12.55 -0.75 -17.56
C GLY A 21 -11.50 -1.73 -18.09
N HIS A 22 -10.21 -1.50 -17.84
CA HIS A 22 -9.15 -2.49 -18.06
C HIS A 22 -8.79 -3.21 -16.76
N SER A 23 -8.03 -4.30 -16.88
CA SER A 23 -7.45 -4.94 -15.70
C SER A 23 -6.17 -4.20 -15.32
N PRO A 24 -5.93 -3.89 -14.04
CA PRO A 24 -4.73 -3.18 -13.60
C PRO A 24 -3.46 -3.96 -13.95
N THR A 25 -2.48 -3.27 -14.53
CA THR A 25 -1.14 -3.80 -14.77
C THR A 25 -0.43 -4.06 -13.44
N ASN A 26 -0.57 -3.14 -12.48
CA ASN A 26 0.02 -3.20 -11.15
C ASN A 26 -1.03 -3.53 -10.08
N ALA A 27 -1.85 -4.54 -10.37
CA ALA A 27 -2.94 -5.01 -9.52
C ALA A 27 -2.51 -5.26 -8.06
N GLY A 28 -3.24 -4.66 -7.12
CA GLY A 28 -3.03 -4.80 -5.69
C GLY A 28 -1.92 -3.92 -5.11
N PRO A 29 -1.83 -3.84 -3.77
CA PRO A 29 -0.92 -2.93 -3.08
C PRO A 29 0.56 -3.30 -3.26
N THR A 30 0.85 -4.58 -3.46
CA THR A 30 2.19 -5.13 -3.63
C THR A 30 2.84 -4.70 -4.93
N LYS A 31 2.18 -4.92 -6.07
CA LYS A 31 2.68 -4.45 -7.37
C LYS A 31 2.72 -2.93 -7.45
N THR A 32 1.71 -2.24 -6.91
CA THR A 32 1.69 -0.78 -6.87
C THR A 32 2.89 -0.21 -6.12
N SER A 33 3.16 -0.67 -4.89
CA SER A 33 4.30 -0.17 -4.09
C SER A 33 5.64 -0.43 -4.79
N ARG A 34 5.82 -1.61 -5.42
CA ARG A 34 7.00 -1.89 -6.25
C ARG A 34 7.14 -0.94 -7.43
N ALA A 35 6.06 -0.65 -8.16
CA ALA A 35 6.09 0.27 -9.30
C ALA A 35 6.48 1.70 -8.86
N LEU A 36 5.91 2.19 -7.76
CA LEU A 36 6.28 3.47 -7.17
C LEU A 36 7.77 3.52 -6.78
N ALA A 37 8.30 2.46 -6.14
CA ALA A 37 9.72 2.39 -5.79
C ALA A 37 10.63 2.47 -7.02
N LEU A 38 10.33 1.73 -8.09
CA LEU A 38 11.15 1.72 -9.30
C LEU A 38 11.17 3.08 -10.02
N ILE A 39 10.01 3.75 -10.11
CA ILE A 39 9.93 5.10 -10.70
C ILE A 39 10.82 6.07 -9.93
N HIS A 40 10.77 6.05 -8.59
CA HIS A 40 11.51 6.99 -7.75
C HIS A 40 13.00 6.62 -7.61
N LEU A 41 13.36 5.34 -7.63
CA LEU A 41 14.76 4.88 -7.66
C LEU A 41 15.46 5.27 -8.97
N ALA A 42 14.78 5.08 -10.11
CA ALA A 42 15.31 5.50 -11.41
C ALA A 42 15.54 7.02 -11.45
N ALA A 43 14.56 7.81 -10.99
CA ALA A 43 14.68 9.26 -10.82
C ALA A 43 15.87 9.66 -9.93
N HIS A 44 15.97 9.04 -8.76
CA HIS A 44 17.02 9.30 -7.78
C HIS A 44 18.41 9.04 -8.34
N ASP A 45 18.63 7.85 -8.90
CA ASP A 45 19.95 7.45 -9.37
C ASP A 45 20.40 8.24 -10.60
N ALA A 46 19.47 8.65 -11.47
CA ALA A 46 19.78 9.50 -12.61
C ALA A 46 20.24 10.90 -12.17
N TYR A 47 19.57 11.48 -11.17
CA TYR A 47 19.97 12.75 -10.56
C TYR A 47 21.31 12.63 -9.82
N ALA A 48 21.47 11.56 -9.02
CA ALA A 48 22.67 11.28 -8.24
C ALA A 48 23.90 11.11 -9.14
N ALA A 49 23.77 10.38 -10.25
CA ALA A 49 24.84 10.16 -11.20
C ALA A 49 25.35 11.47 -11.84
N ILE A 50 24.46 12.41 -12.16
CA ILE A 50 24.82 13.69 -12.77
C ILE A 50 25.44 14.65 -11.76
N THR A 51 24.81 14.82 -10.60
CA THR A 51 25.14 15.89 -9.65
C THR A 51 26.15 15.48 -8.59
N SER A 52 26.27 14.17 -8.30
CA SER A 52 26.98 13.65 -7.13
C SER A 52 26.49 14.21 -5.78
N PHE A 53 25.31 14.84 -5.72
CA PHE A 53 24.74 15.39 -4.48
C PHE A 53 24.13 14.33 -3.57
N LEU A 54 23.85 13.16 -4.13
CA LEU A 54 23.35 11.96 -3.46
C LEU A 54 24.21 10.77 -3.91
N PRO A 55 24.41 9.75 -3.06
CA PRO A 55 24.91 8.47 -3.52
C PRO A 55 23.83 7.80 -4.40
N PHE A 56 24.21 7.13 -5.48
CA PHE A 56 23.28 6.27 -6.23
C PHE A 56 23.16 4.89 -5.57
N VAL A 57 22.02 4.23 -5.75
CA VAL A 57 21.72 2.93 -5.13
C VAL A 57 22.09 1.76 -6.05
N LEU A 58 21.78 1.82 -7.34
CA LEU A 58 22.11 0.77 -8.30
C LEU A 58 23.56 0.88 -8.76
N ALA A 59 24.32 -0.21 -8.68
CA ALA A 59 25.68 -0.29 -9.18
C ALA A 59 25.91 -1.53 -10.06
N PRO A 60 26.54 -1.41 -11.25
CA PRO A 60 26.96 -0.16 -11.90
C PRO A 60 25.79 0.57 -12.60
N LEU A 61 25.95 1.88 -12.82
CA LEU A 61 25.06 2.69 -13.67
C LEU A 61 25.60 2.84 -15.10
N PRO A 62 24.76 3.24 -16.08
CA PRO A 62 25.22 3.66 -17.39
C PRO A 62 26.29 4.75 -17.33
N ILE A 63 27.23 4.72 -18.27
CA ILE A 63 28.34 5.69 -18.35
C ILE A 63 27.78 7.07 -18.71
N LEU A 64 28.21 8.09 -17.99
CA LEU A 64 27.83 9.48 -18.27
C LEU A 64 28.27 9.91 -19.68
N PRO A 65 27.42 10.63 -20.44
CA PRO A 65 27.81 11.21 -21.71
C PRO A 65 28.99 12.18 -21.55
N VAL A 66 29.97 12.12 -22.46
CA VAL A 66 31.13 13.01 -22.44
C VAL A 66 30.69 14.47 -22.58
N GLY A 67 31.11 15.32 -21.65
CA GLY A 67 30.84 16.76 -21.70
C GLY A 67 29.44 17.17 -21.20
N ILE A 68 28.66 16.24 -20.64
CA ILE A 68 27.40 16.60 -19.96
C ILE A 68 27.69 17.51 -18.76
N SER A 69 26.86 18.53 -18.55
CA SER A 69 26.95 19.36 -17.34
C SER A 69 26.59 18.52 -16.10
N THR A 70 27.13 18.91 -14.95
CA THR A 70 26.89 18.25 -13.66
C THR A 70 26.08 19.12 -12.70
N ASP A 71 25.43 20.16 -13.23
CA ASP A 71 24.60 21.08 -12.45
C ASP A 71 23.21 20.50 -12.11
N GLU A 72 22.52 21.22 -11.23
CA GLU A 72 21.17 20.90 -10.74
C GLU A 72 20.14 20.76 -11.87
N ALA A 73 20.21 21.60 -12.90
CA ALA A 73 19.23 21.61 -13.99
C ALA A 73 19.41 20.38 -14.88
N THR A 74 20.66 20.01 -15.19
CA THR A 74 20.97 18.79 -15.93
C THR A 74 20.63 17.54 -15.12
N GLY A 75 20.90 17.54 -13.80
CA GLY A 75 20.47 16.45 -12.92
C GLY A 75 18.96 16.28 -12.88
N THR A 76 18.22 17.38 -12.81
CA THR A 76 16.75 17.39 -12.85
C THR A 76 16.22 16.88 -14.19
N ALA A 77 16.86 17.24 -15.30
CA ALA A 77 16.49 16.70 -16.62
C ALA A 77 16.69 15.18 -16.70
N ALA A 78 17.81 14.66 -16.17
CA ALA A 78 18.04 13.21 -16.11
C ALA A 78 17.01 12.50 -15.21
N LEU A 79 16.67 13.09 -14.06
CA LEU A 79 15.60 12.60 -13.19
C LEU A 79 14.28 12.42 -13.94
N LEU A 80 13.86 13.45 -14.68
CA LEU A 80 12.61 13.43 -15.45
C LEU A 80 12.65 12.34 -16.53
N GLY A 81 13.75 12.26 -17.29
CA GLY A 81 13.94 11.23 -18.31
C GLY A 81 13.81 9.82 -17.74
N ALA A 82 14.41 9.57 -16.58
CA ALA A 82 14.37 8.29 -15.91
C ALA A 82 12.97 7.94 -15.39
N ALA A 83 12.35 8.85 -14.65
CA ALA A 83 11.03 8.61 -14.08
C ALA A 83 9.96 8.36 -15.16
N LEU A 84 9.96 9.15 -16.24
CA LEU A 84 8.97 9.04 -17.30
C LEU A 84 9.15 7.74 -18.10
N GLN A 85 10.40 7.31 -18.31
CA GLN A 85 10.71 6.02 -18.94
C GLN A 85 10.24 4.84 -18.07
N ALA A 86 10.59 4.85 -16.77
CA ALA A 86 10.15 3.83 -15.83
C ALA A 86 8.62 3.78 -15.73
N ALA A 87 7.95 4.94 -15.65
CA ALA A 87 6.50 5.02 -15.61
C ALA A 87 5.85 4.46 -16.88
N THR A 88 6.40 4.78 -18.06
CA THR A 88 5.88 4.26 -19.35
C THR A 88 5.99 2.74 -19.43
N ALA A 89 7.11 2.18 -18.96
CA ALA A 89 7.32 0.74 -18.95
C ALA A 89 6.42 0.01 -17.93
N LEU A 90 6.15 0.62 -16.78
CA LEU A 90 5.36 0.02 -15.70
C LEU A 90 3.85 0.23 -15.84
N TYR A 91 3.41 1.23 -16.60
CA TYR A 91 2.01 1.55 -16.87
C TYR A 91 1.76 1.69 -18.39
N PRO A 92 1.92 0.61 -19.18
CA PRO A 92 1.82 0.67 -20.63
C PRO A 92 0.42 1.07 -21.12
N ASP A 93 -0.64 0.72 -20.38
CA ASP A 93 -2.03 1.10 -20.70
C ASP A 93 -2.25 2.62 -20.64
N ASP A 94 -1.38 3.35 -19.93
CA ASP A 94 -1.44 4.80 -19.77
C ASP A 94 -0.36 5.54 -20.60
N ALA A 95 0.30 4.88 -21.54
CA ALA A 95 1.39 5.47 -22.33
C ALA A 95 1.02 6.79 -23.01
N GLN A 96 -0.20 6.93 -23.53
CA GLN A 96 -0.67 8.19 -24.14
C GLN A 96 -0.81 9.31 -23.09
N PHE A 97 -1.34 8.98 -21.91
CA PHE A 97 -1.46 9.94 -20.82
C PHE A 97 -0.08 10.38 -20.32
N ILE A 98 0.84 9.44 -20.17
CA ILE A 98 2.23 9.73 -19.80
C ILE A 98 2.88 10.61 -20.86
N ALA A 99 2.76 10.29 -22.15
CA ALA A 99 3.32 11.12 -23.23
C ALA A 99 2.80 12.57 -23.20
N ALA A 100 1.51 12.77 -22.93
CA ALA A 100 0.93 14.11 -22.78
C ALA A 100 1.51 14.87 -21.57
N ARG A 101 1.68 14.20 -20.42
CA ARG A 101 2.31 14.79 -19.23
C ARG A 101 3.80 15.06 -19.47
N SER A 102 4.52 14.13 -20.09
CA SER A 102 5.93 14.27 -20.46
C SER A 102 6.16 15.53 -21.29
N ALA A 103 5.34 15.78 -22.31
CA ALA A 103 5.46 16.96 -23.18
C ALA A 103 5.43 18.29 -22.40
N THR A 104 4.71 18.35 -21.28
CA THR A 104 4.69 19.52 -20.39
C THR A 104 5.86 19.55 -19.40
N LEU A 105 6.31 18.40 -18.92
CA LEU A 105 7.32 18.29 -17.86
C LEU A 105 8.75 18.48 -18.36
N ILE A 106 9.02 18.24 -19.64
CA ILE A 106 10.39 18.26 -20.18
C ILE A 106 10.70 19.54 -20.99
N VAL A 107 9.82 20.55 -20.94
CA VAL A 107 10.02 21.80 -21.68
C VAL A 107 11.32 22.48 -21.23
N GLY A 108 12.25 22.67 -22.17
CA GLY A 108 13.55 23.29 -21.91
C GLY A 108 14.58 22.40 -21.18
N ALA A 109 14.26 21.13 -20.92
CA ALA A 109 15.19 20.17 -20.35
C ALA A 109 16.25 19.74 -21.38
N ASP A 110 17.48 19.50 -20.93
CA ASP A 110 18.59 19.04 -21.77
C ASP A 110 18.27 17.66 -22.38
N PRO A 111 18.19 17.52 -23.72
CA PRO A 111 17.92 16.25 -24.37
C PRO A 111 18.93 15.15 -24.06
N ALA A 112 20.21 15.48 -23.88
CA ALA A 112 21.24 14.50 -23.56
C ALA A 112 21.05 13.95 -22.13
N ALA A 113 20.66 14.80 -21.20
CA ALA A 113 20.35 14.40 -19.83
C ALA A 113 19.07 13.55 -19.77
N LEU A 114 18.02 13.93 -20.50
CA LEU A 114 16.79 13.13 -20.63
C LEU A 114 17.11 11.72 -21.14
N ALA A 115 17.91 11.63 -22.21
CA ALA A 115 18.32 10.35 -22.80
C ALA A 115 19.19 9.52 -21.85
N TYR A 116 20.06 10.15 -21.06
CA TYR A 116 20.82 9.46 -20.01
C TYR A 116 19.88 8.91 -18.93
N GLY A 117 18.92 9.71 -18.48
CA GLY A 117 17.90 9.29 -17.52
C GLY A 117 17.13 8.05 -17.99
N GLN A 118 16.73 8.02 -19.27
CA GLN A 118 16.06 6.85 -19.87
C GLN A 118 16.92 5.57 -19.74
N GLN A 119 18.23 5.67 -20.00
CA GLN A 119 19.14 4.52 -19.82
C GLN A 119 19.25 4.07 -18.37
N VAL A 120 19.21 5.00 -17.41
CA VAL A 120 19.21 4.66 -15.97
C VAL A 120 17.93 3.93 -15.58
N ALA A 121 16.78 4.35 -16.12
CA ALA A 121 15.52 3.64 -15.91
C ALA A 121 15.54 2.22 -16.51
N ASP A 122 16.04 2.07 -17.73
CA ASP A 122 16.20 0.77 -18.37
C ASP A 122 17.14 -0.13 -17.57
N ALA A 123 18.22 0.42 -16.98
CA ALA A 123 19.12 -0.32 -16.09
C ALA A 123 18.41 -0.80 -14.82
N TRP A 124 17.57 0.03 -14.20
CA TRP A 124 16.76 -0.36 -13.04
C TRP A 124 15.75 -1.45 -13.40
N LEU A 125 15.02 -1.30 -14.52
CA LEU A 125 14.07 -2.31 -14.97
C LEU A 125 14.77 -3.64 -15.28
N PHE A 126 15.94 -3.58 -15.92
CA PHE A 126 16.76 -4.76 -16.20
C PHE A 126 17.26 -5.43 -14.92
N ALA A 127 17.79 -4.67 -13.96
CA ALA A 127 18.27 -5.19 -12.67
C ALA A 127 17.17 -5.87 -11.84
N ARG A 128 15.90 -5.61 -12.19
CA ARG A 128 14.71 -6.13 -11.51
C ARG A 128 13.94 -7.16 -12.35
N GLN A 129 14.49 -7.59 -13.48
CA GLN A 129 14.01 -8.77 -14.19
C GLN A 129 14.31 -10.04 -13.39
N GLY A 130 13.37 -10.97 -13.34
CA GLY A 130 13.51 -12.23 -12.60
C GLY A 130 13.65 -12.02 -11.09
N ASP A 131 13.16 -10.90 -10.56
CA ASP A 131 13.17 -10.61 -9.14
C ASP A 131 12.06 -11.36 -8.38
N GLY A 132 11.23 -12.15 -9.07
CA GLY A 132 10.11 -12.91 -8.52
C GLY A 132 8.75 -12.22 -8.65
N SER A 133 8.70 -10.95 -9.07
CA SER A 133 7.45 -10.19 -9.23
C SER A 133 6.61 -10.63 -10.43
N GLU A 134 7.23 -11.32 -11.38
CA GLU A 134 6.62 -11.90 -12.59
C GLU A 134 5.86 -13.21 -12.32
N LEU A 135 6.07 -13.84 -11.17
CA LEU A 135 5.43 -15.11 -10.83
C LEU A 135 3.89 -14.97 -10.83
N PRO A 136 3.13 -16.05 -11.11
CA PRO A 136 1.66 -16.01 -11.08
C PRO A 136 1.14 -15.57 -9.71
N GLN A 137 0.34 -14.50 -9.69
CA GLN A 137 -0.10 -13.86 -8.46
C GLN A 137 -1.44 -14.39 -7.94
N LEU A 138 -2.14 -15.24 -8.68
CA LEU A 138 -3.43 -15.80 -8.27
C LEU A 138 -3.36 -17.32 -8.19
N ASP A 139 -3.82 -17.86 -7.08
CA ASP A 139 -3.98 -19.30 -6.89
C ASP A 139 -5.30 -19.67 -6.18
N GLU A 140 -5.56 -20.96 -6.07
CA GLU A 140 -6.74 -21.51 -5.39
C GLU A 140 -6.33 -22.48 -4.27
N LEU A 141 -5.13 -22.30 -3.72
CA LEU A 141 -4.58 -23.16 -2.67
C LEU A 141 -5.12 -22.71 -1.31
N TYR A 142 -6.01 -23.49 -0.74
CA TYR A 142 -6.63 -23.20 0.55
C TYR A 142 -6.63 -24.44 1.44
N SER A 143 -6.54 -24.22 2.75
CA SER A 143 -6.76 -25.25 3.77
C SER A 143 -8.20 -25.18 4.28
N GLU A 144 -8.79 -26.33 4.60
CA GLU A 144 -10.11 -26.44 5.22
C GLU A 144 -10.06 -26.40 6.76
N GLU A 145 -8.85 -26.47 7.34
CA GLU A 145 -8.68 -26.48 8.79
C GLU A 145 -9.00 -25.11 9.43
N PRO A 146 -9.59 -25.08 10.64
CA PRO A 146 -9.79 -23.83 11.37
C PRO A 146 -8.50 -23.03 11.55
N GLY A 147 -8.61 -21.71 11.54
CA GLY A 147 -7.45 -20.80 11.61
C GLY A 147 -6.85 -20.44 10.25
N HIS A 148 -7.15 -21.18 9.18
CA HIS A 148 -6.55 -20.95 7.86
C HIS A 148 -7.37 -20.05 6.94
N HIS A 149 -6.67 -19.19 6.20
CA HIS A 149 -7.27 -18.30 5.21
C HIS A 149 -7.91 -19.10 4.07
N ARG A 150 -9.05 -18.57 3.63
CA ARG A 150 -9.80 -19.10 2.50
C ARG A 150 -10.76 -18.07 1.94
N ARG A 151 -11.43 -18.48 0.86
CA ARG A 151 -12.38 -17.66 0.10
C ARG A 151 -13.40 -17.00 1.03
N ASP A 152 -13.64 -15.73 0.78
CA ASP A 152 -14.75 -14.98 1.34
C ASP A 152 -16.06 -15.76 1.10
N PRO A 153 -16.86 -16.05 2.15
CA PRO A 153 -18.14 -16.74 2.00
C PRO A 153 -19.12 -16.02 1.04
N LEU A 154 -18.98 -14.71 0.83
CA LEU A 154 -19.77 -13.94 -0.13
C LEU A 154 -19.18 -13.91 -1.55
N ASN A 155 -17.99 -14.47 -1.76
CA ASN A 155 -17.33 -14.54 -3.05
C ASN A 155 -16.67 -15.91 -3.26
N SER A 156 -17.49 -16.89 -3.62
CA SER A 156 -17.03 -18.27 -3.87
C SER A 156 -16.02 -18.42 -5.01
N MET A 157 -15.88 -17.40 -5.87
CA MET A 157 -14.92 -17.36 -6.98
C MET A 157 -13.60 -16.65 -6.61
N GLN A 158 -13.44 -16.20 -5.36
CA GLN A 158 -12.25 -15.48 -4.91
C GLN A 158 -10.99 -16.37 -4.99
N LYS A 159 -9.95 -15.86 -5.66
CA LYS A 159 -8.61 -16.47 -5.73
C LYS A 159 -7.66 -15.78 -4.76
N ALA A 160 -6.71 -16.52 -4.18
CA ALA A 160 -5.74 -15.96 -3.24
C ALA A 160 -4.73 -15.10 -3.99
N LEU A 161 -4.46 -13.88 -3.50
CA LEU A 161 -3.58 -12.90 -4.16
C LEU A 161 -2.20 -12.81 -3.51
N GLY A 162 -1.19 -13.15 -4.29
CA GLY A 162 0.19 -12.79 -4.04
C GLY A 162 0.99 -13.79 -3.23
N ARG A 163 0.60 -15.08 -3.19
CA ARG A 163 1.37 -16.11 -2.47
C ARG A 163 2.88 -16.10 -2.74
N PRO A 164 3.37 -15.94 -3.98
CA PRO A 164 4.82 -15.87 -4.21
C PRO A 164 5.43 -14.50 -3.88
N TRP A 165 4.66 -13.47 -3.56
CA TRP A 165 5.15 -12.09 -3.44
C TRP A 165 6.20 -11.92 -2.33
N GLY A 166 6.10 -12.69 -1.24
CA GLY A 166 7.14 -12.72 -0.20
C GLY A 166 8.51 -13.25 -0.67
N LYS A 167 8.60 -13.76 -1.91
CA LYS A 167 9.84 -14.21 -2.55
C LYS A 167 10.45 -13.15 -3.48
N VAL A 168 9.78 -12.01 -3.67
CA VAL A 168 10.33 -10.92 -4.47
C VAL A 168 11.63 -10.44 -3.81
N LYS A 169 12.71 -10.30 -4.59
CA LYS A 169 14.00 -9.80 -4.09
C LYS A 169 13.77 -8.42 -3.42
N PRO A 170 14.08 -8.21 -2.15
CA PRO A 170 13.87 -6.90 -1.53
C PRO A 170 14.78 -5.80 -2.13
N PHE A 171 14.50 -4.56 -1.74
CA PHE A 171 15.25 -3.37 -2.14
C PHE A 171 16.31 -2.98 -1.10
N VAL A 172 15.93 -2.89 0.18
CA VAL A 172 16.81 -2.50 1.30
C VAL A 172 16.92 -3.60 2.37
N LEU A 173 15.94 -4.50 2.47
CA LEU A 173 16.07 -5.69 3.32
C LEU A 173 17.11 -6.64 2.71
N THR A 174 17.93 -7.24 3.56
CA THR A 174 18.81 -8.36 3.16
C THR A 174 18.05 -9.68 3.28
N ASN A 175 17.25 -9.84 4.34
CA ASN A 175 16.41 -11.03 4.54
C ASN A 175 15.20 -10.66 5.40
N VAL A 176 13.98 -10.96 4.91
CA VAL A 176 12.71 -10.63 5.61
C VAL A 176 12.67 -11.22 7.01
N VAL A 177 13.09 -12.48 7.18
CA VAL A 177 13.00 -13.22 8.45
C VAL A 177 13.88 -12.59 9.53
N THR A 178 15.05 -12.05 9.17
CA THR A 178 15.97 -11.45 10.14
C THR A 178 15.80 -9.95 10.28
N ASP A 179 15.52 -9.24 9.19
CA ASP A 179 15.46 -7.78 9.18
C ASP A 179 14.07 -7.24 9.53
N ALA A 180 13.01 -8.03 9.31
CA ALA A 180 11.62 -7.66 9.56
C ALA A 180 10.85 -8.83 10.19
N PHE A 181 11.44 -9.39 11.25
CA PHE A 181 10.90 -10.54 11.99
C PHE A 181 9.49 -10.28 12.52
N LEU A 182 8.64 -11.30 12.44
CA LEU A 182 7.31 -11.30 13.04
C LEU A 182 7.06 -12.64 13.73
N ALA A 183 6.67 -12.59 15.01
CA ALA A 183 6.28 -13.78 15.76
C ALA A 183 4.99 -14.41 15.20
N ALA A 184 4.70 -15.66 15.58
CA ALA A 184 3.45 -16.30 15.20
C ALA A 184 2.23 -15.55 15.77
N PRO A 185 1.08 -15.55 15.06
CA PRO A 185 -0.14 -14.98 15.60
C PRO A 185 -0.61 -15.75 16.85
N PRO A 186 -1.49 -15.16 17.66
CA PRO A 186 -2.03 -15.82 18.85
C PRO A 186 -2.70 -17.16 18.50
N ALA A 187 -2.50 -18.16 19.35
CA ALA A 187 -3.18 -19.44 19.22
C ALA A 187 -4.71 -19.24 19.31
N LEU A 188 -5.49 -20.02 18.56
CA LEU A 188 -6.94 -19.86 18.50
C LEU A 188 -7.61 -20.04 19.86
N ASP A 189 -7.05 -20.84 20.76
CA ASP A 189 -7.55 -21.10 22.12
C ASP A 189 -7.04 -20.11 23.18
N SER A 190 -6.32 -19.06 22.77
CA SER A 190 -5.76 -18.06 23.68
C SER A 190 -6.73 -16.94 24.09
N ASP A 191 -6.47 -16.32 25.24
CA ASP A 191 -7.14 -15.09 25.70
C ASP A 191 -6.98 -13.95 24.69
N GLU A 192 -5.80 -13.82 24.08
CA GLU A 192 -5.49 -12.75 23.12
C GLU A 192 -6.35 -12.89 21.85
N TYR A 193 -6.51 -14.10 21.32
CA TYR A 193 -7.44 -14.36 20.22
C TYR A 193 -8.88 -14.03 20.62
N ALA A 194 -9.31 -14.42 21.82
CA ALA A 194 -10.66 -14.15 22.30
C ALA A 194 -10.96 -12.65 22.42
N LEU A 195 -10.00 -11.85 22.90
CA LEU A 195 -10.12 -10.39 22.96
C LEU A 195 -10.26 -9.77 21.56
N ALA A 196 -9.39 -10.16 20.62
CA ALA A 196 -9.45 -9.68 19.24
C ALA A 196 -10.76 -10.09 18.54
N PHE A 197 -11.25 -11.30 18.80
CA PHE A 197 -12.54 -11.77 18.32
C PHE A 197 -13.69 -10.89 18.82
N ASN A 198 -13.71 -10.64 20.13
CA ASN A 198 -14.75 -9.86 20.80
C ASN A 198 -14.80 -8.39 20.36
N GLU A 199 -13.64 -7.85 19.99
CA GLU A 199 -13.51 -6.53 19.39
C GLU A 199 -14.11 -6.51 17.98
N VAL A 200 -13.59 -7.35 17.08
CA VAL A 200 -13.95 -7.31 15.65
C VAL A 200 -15.43 -7.66 15.42
N ILE A 201 -15.98 -8.64 16.14
CA ILE A 201 -17.39 -9.03 15.99
C ILE A 201 -18.34 -7.86 16.25
N LYS A 202 -17.94 -6.92 17.13
CA LYS A 202 -18.70 -5.70 17.45
C LYS A 202 -18.31 -4.54 16.53
N ALA A 203 -17.03 -4.18 16.46
CA ALA A 203 -16.59 -2.97 15.79
C ALA A 203 -16.68 -3.08 14.26
N GLY A 204 -16.44 -4.27 13.73
CA GLY A 204 -16.32 -4.52 12.29
C GLY A 204 -17.59 -4.97 11.59
N LYS A 205 -18.74 -5.10 12.27
CA LYS A 205 -19.97 -5.64 11.69
C LYS A 205 -20.62 -4.68 10.70
N SER A 206 -21.30 -5.19 9.68
CA SER A 206 -21.89 -4.41 8.58
C SER A 206 -22.92 -3.36 8.98
N ASP A 207 -23.53 -3.49 10.16
CA ASP A 207 -24.49 -2.53 10.72
C ASP A 207 -23.82 -1.38 11.49
N THR A 208 -22.48 -1.30 11.55
CA THR A 208 -21.74 -0.25 12.30
C THR A 208 -22.21 1.17 11.94
N THR A 209 -22.54 1.44 10.67
CA THR A 209 -23.00 2.77 10.21
C THR A 209 -24.41 3.14 10.69
N GLN A 210 -25.18 2.18 11.21
CA GLN A 210 -26.57 2.35 11.65
C GLN A 210 -26.70 2.44 13.18
N ARG A 211 -25.58 2.29 13.92
CA ARG A 211 -25.56 2.26 15.39
C ARG A 211 -25.42 3.67 16.00
N ASP A 212 -24.71 3.82 17.12
CA ASP A 212 -24.46 5.09 17.80
C ASP A 212 -23.44 5.99 17.07
N SER A 213 -23.16 7.18 17.62
CA SER A 213 -22.21 8.15 17.06
C SER A 213 -20.81 7.57 16.94
N ASP A 214 -20.36 6.88 17.98
CA ASP A 214 -19.00 6.37 18.09
C ASP A 214 -18.78 5.27 17.04
N SER A 215 -19.77 4.40 16.86
CA SER A 215 -19.77 3.39 15.79
C SER A 215 -19.70 4.05 14.40
N ARG A 216 -20.44 5.13 14.15
CA ARG A 216 -20.37 5.85 12.87
C ARG A 216 -19.01 6.49 12.63
N GLU A 217 -18.38 7.04 13.67
CA GLU A 217 -17.03 7.59 13.58
C GLU A 217 -16.00 6.50 13.30
N GLN A 218 -16.10 5.34 13.95
CA GLN A 218 -15.28 4.17 13.65
C GLN A 218 -15.43 3.73 12.18
N ALA A 219 -16.65 3.66 11.66
CA ALA A 219 -16.88 3.37 10.24
C ALA A 219 -16.25 4.43 9.33
N ALA A 220 -16.33 5.71 9.69
CA ALA A 220 -15.72 6.79 8.93
C ALA A 220 -14.18 6.65 8.91
N ILE A 221 -13.54 6.40 10.06
CA ILE A 221 -12.10 6.12 10.13
C ILE A 221 -11.74 4.88 9.30
N GLY A 222 -12.54 3.81 9.41
CA GLY A 222 -12.40 2.59 8.62
C GLY A 222 -12.32 2.87 7.11
N ILE A 223 -13.30 3.63 6.61
CA ILE A 223 -13.42 3.96 5.18
C ILE A 223 -12.35 4.97 4.77
N PHE A 224 -11.95 5.91 5.63
CA PHE A 224 -10.97 6.97 5.32
C PHE A 224 -9.63 6.39 4.86
N TRP A 225 -9.21 5.30 5.49
CA TRP A 225 -7.97 4.56 5.19
C TRP A 225 -8.21 3.36 4.25
N GLY A 226 -9.33 3.36 3.50
CA GLY A 226 -9.76 2.29 2.58
C GLY A 226 -8.77 2.03 1.45
N TYR A 227 -8.94 2.75 0.33
CA TYR A 227 -8.06 2.67 -0.86
C TYR A 227 -7.78 1.22 -1.27
N ASP A 228 -8.81 0.39 -1.28
CA ASP A 228 -8.67 -1.07 -1.46
C ASP A 228 -8.67 -1.47 -2.95
N GLY A 229 -7.89 -0.76 -3.78
CA GLY A 229 -7.89 -0.95 -5.24
C GLY A 229 -9.16 -0.42 -5.89
N ALA A 230 -9.77 0.62 -5.32
CA ALA A 230 -11.02 1.17 -5.78
C ALA A 230 -10.84 2.05 -7.04
N ASN A 231 -11.88 2.07 -7.87
CA ASN A 231 -11.90 2.83 -9.11
C ASN A 231 -11.68 4.33 -8.83
N GLN A 232 -10.70 4.93 -9.53
CA GLN A 232 -10.23 6.32 -9.42
C GLN A 232 -9.48 6.65 -8.13
N LEU A 233 -9.31 5.68 -7.22
CA LEU A 233 -8.62 5.86 -5.94
C LEU A 233 -7.31 5.08 -5.88
N GLY A 234 -7.25 3.88 -6.47
CA GLY A 234 -6.07 3.02 -6.43
C GLY A 234 -5.88 2.33 -5.07
N THR A 235 -4.61 2.19 -4.64
CA THR A 235 -4.20 1.36 -3.48
C THR A 235 -3.60 2.18 -2.33
N PRO A 236 -3.41 1.60 -1.13
CA PRO A 236 -2.93 2.36 0.05
C PRO A 236 -1.57 3.05 -0.13
N PRO A 237 -0.57 2.52 -0.87
CA PRO A 237 0.66 3.26 -1.16
C PRO A 237 0.43 4.64 -1.80
N ARG A 238 -0.65 4.81 -2.58
CA ARG A 238 -1.03 6.14 -3.09
C ARG A 238 -1.51 7.06 -1.97
N LEU A 239 -2.41 6.58 -1.11
CA LEU A 239 -2.90 7.32 0.05
C LEU A 239 -1.73 7.83 0.92
N TYR A 240 -0.78 6.97 1.26
CA TYR A 240 0.32 7.36 2.13
C TYR A 240 1.24 8.40 1.50
N ASN A 241 1.51 8.31 0.19
CA ASN A 241 2.19 9.40 -0.53
C ASN A 241 1.37 10.70 -0.49
N GLN A 242 0.05 10.66 -0.70
CA GLN A 242 -0.80 11.85 -0.63
C GLN A 242 -0.72 12.53 0.74
N VAL A 243 -0.69 11.77 1.83
CA VAL A 243 -0.50 12.28 3.19
C VAL A 243 0.86 12.94 3.35
N VAL A 244 1.96 12.27 2.96
CA VAL A 244 3.32 12.85 3.06
C VAL A 244 3.43 14.15 2.26
N ARG A 245 2.83 14.22 1.06
CA ARG A 245 2.79 15.43 0.22
C ARG A 245 2.15 16.65 0.89
N GLN A 246 1.31 16.45 1.91
CA GLN A 246 0.65 17.55 2.62
C GLN A 246 1.48 18.08 3.80
N LEU A 247 2.62 17.46 4.14
CA LEU A 247 3.51 17.96 5.18
C LEU A 247 4.07 19.32 4.79
N SER A 248 4.01 20.27 5.73
CA SER A 248 4.47 21.64 5.51
C SER A 248 5.99 21.73 5.33
N GLU A 249 6.71 20.83 6.01
CA GLU A 249 8.15 20.68 6.06
C GLU A 249 8.75 20.41 4.67
N LEU A 250 7.96 19.82 3.75
CA LEU A 250 8.40 19.60 2.37
C LEU A 250 8.80 20.89 1.65
N LYS A 251 8.17 22.02 2.01
CA LYS A 251 8.42 23.32 1.36
C LYS A 251 9.80 23.86 1.70
N ASP A 252 10.36 23.44 2.84
CA ASP A 252 11.66 23.89 3.33
C ASP A 252 12.80 22.95 2.90
N LEU A 253 12.48 21.78 2.34
CA LEU A 253 13.48 20.84 1.84
C LEU A 253 14.14 21.32 0.56
N SER A 254 15.45 21.10 0.47
CA SER A 254 16.20 21.22 -0.79
C SER A 254 15.70 20.20 -1.81
N HIS A 255 15.95 20.43 -3.11
CA HIS A 255 15.53 19.51 -4.18
C HIS A 255 16.05 18.09 -3.92
N LYS A 256 17.36 17.93 -3.63
CA LYS A 256 17.95 16.63 -3.31
C LYS A 256 17.28 15.94 -2.11
N ASP A 257 16.87 16.68 -1.10
CA ASP A 257 16.23 16.10 0.09
C ASP A 257 14.78 15.69 -0.20
N GLN A 258 14.07 16.42 -1.08
CA GLN A 258 12.78 15.97 -1.59
C GLN A 258 12.94 14.66 -2.40
N ILE A 259 13.98 14.55 -3.24
CA ILE A 259 14.25 13.32 -4.02
C ILE A 259 14.47 12.15 -3.05
N LYS A 260 15.40 12.34 -2.11
CA LYS A 260 15.75 11.36 -1.08
C LYS A 260 14.54 10.88 -0.30
N LEU A 261 13.69 11.81 0.17
CA LEU A 261 12.48 11.48 0.93
C LEU A 261 11.49 10.64 0.13
N PHE A 262 11.10 11.07 -1.09
CA PHE A 262 10.09 10.35 -1.87
C PHE A 262 10.62 9.02 -2.40
N THR A 263 11.92 8.90 -2.66
CA THR A 263 12.52 7.60 -2.98
C THR A 263 12.50 6.67 -1.77
N ALA A 264 12.92 7.14 -0.59
CA ALA A 264 12.99 6.32 0.60
C ALA A 264 11.62 5.79 1.05
N ILE A 265 10.57 6.62 1.09
CA ILE A 265 9.24 6.16 1.51
C ILE A 265 8.65 5.12 0.56
N ASN A 266 8.89 5.25 -0.75
CA ASN A 266 8.37 4.32 -1.74
C ASN A 266 9.15 3.00 -1.73
N VAL A 267 10.47 3.05 -1.50
CA VAL A 267 11.30 1.87 -1.27
C VAL A 267 10.89 1.15 0.03
N ALA A 268 10.68 1.89 1.11
CA ALA A 268 10.20 1.35 2.38
C ALA A 268 8.84 0.66 2.20
N MET A 269 7.91 1.27 1.46
CA MET A 269 6.63 0.64 1.16
C MET A 269 6.77 -0.61 0.27
N ALA A 270 7.65 -0.62 -0.73
CA ALA A 270 7.85 -1.82 -1.55
C ALA A 270 8.33 -3.01 -0.71
N ASP A 271 9.32 -2.80 0.17
CA ASP A 271 9.82 -3.85 1.07
C ASP A 271 8.82 -4.22 2.16
N ALA A 272 8.02 -3.27 2.64
CA ALA A 272 6.89 -3.55 3.53
C ALA A 272 5.86 -4.50 2.87
N GLY A 273 5.59 -4.32 1.57
CA GLY A 273 4.73 -5.21 0.81
C GLY A 273 5.31 -6.62 0.69
N ILE A 274 6.62 -6.74 0.46
CA ILE A 274 7.33 -8.03 0.40
C ILE A 274 7.27 -8.73 1.77
N ALA A 275 7.64 -8.03 2.84
CA ALA A 275 7.66 -8.57 4.19
C ALA A 275 6.26 -8.97 4.69
N ALA A 276 5.25 -8.12 4.48
CA ALA A 276 3.88 -8.44 4.88
C ALA A 276 3.36 -9.67 4.13
N TRP A 277 3.60 -9.80 2.82
CA TRP A 277 3.14 -10.96 2.06
C TRP A 277 3.91 -12.23 2.38
N HIS A 278 5.19 -12.14 2.76
CA HIS A 278 5.92 -13.28 3.31
C HIS A 278 5.20 -13.84 4.55
N TRP A 279 4.98 -13.01 5.56
CA TRP A 279 4.36 -13.45 6.82
C TRP A 279 2.89 -13.86 6.67
N LYS A 280 2.14 -13.20 5.77
CA LYS A 280 0.76 -13.59 5.42
C LYS A 280 0.66 -15.04 5.00
N TYR A 281 1.56 -15.48 4.12
CA TYR A 281 1.51 -16.83 3.58
C TYR A 281 2.33 -17.84 4.37
N GLU A 282 3.25 -17.39 5.22
CA GLU A 282 3.89 -18.22 6.25
C GLU A 282 2.87 -18.68 7.30
N TYR A 283 2.06 -17.76 7.83
CA TYR A 283 1.10 -18.07 8.89
C TYR A 283 -0.30 -18.42 8.37
N ASP A 284 -0.65 -18.01 7.15
CA ASP A 284 -1.90 -18.33 6.46
C ASP A 284 -3.16 -18.07 7.31
N PHE A 285 -3.16 -17.03 8.14
CA PHE A 285 -4.20 -16.81 9.15
C PHE A 285 -5.52 -16.29 8.55
N TRP A 286 -6.65 -16.84 8.99
CA TRP A 286 -7.98 -16.51 8.47
C TRP A 286 -8.44 -15.08 8.73
N ARG A 287 -9.33 -14.60 7.85
CA ARG A 287 -10.02 -13.31 7.99
C ARG A 287 -11.15 -13.40 9.01
N PRO A 288 -11.53 -12.29 9.68
CA PRO A 288 -12.63 -12.28 10.64
C PRO A 288 -13.95 -12.84 10.10
N VAL A 289 -14.30 -12.58 8.83
CA VAL A 289 -15.54 -13.10 8.23
C VAL A 289 -15.61 -14.63 8.22
N VAL A 290 -14.48 -15.32 8.01
CA VAL A 290 -14.41 -16.78 8.03
C VAL A 290 -14.49 -17.26 9.48
N ALA A 291 -13.62 -16.71 10.32
CA ALA A 291 -13.50 -17.11 11.71
C ALA A 291 -14.79 -16.94 12.52
N ILE A 292 -15.45 -15.77 12.45
CA ILE A 292 -16.65 -15.46 13.23
C ILE A 292 -17.82 -16.35 12.82
N ARG A 293 -17.94 -16.67 11.53
CA ARG A 293 -19.02 -17.51 11.01
C ARG A 293 -18.85 -18.98 11.35
N GLU A 294 -17.63 -19.39 11.66
CA GLU A 294 -17.24 -20.79 11.85
C GLU A 294 -16.68 -21.07 13.22
N ALA A 295 -16.85 -20.12 14.13
CA ALA A 295 -16.30 -20.19 15.47
C ALA A 295 -16.88 -21.39 16.24
N GLU A 296 -18.16 -21.69 16.02
CA GLU A 296 -18.87 -22.76 16.73
C GLU A 296 -18.70 -24.14 16.09
N THR A 297 -18.70 -25.18 16.93
CA THR A 297 -18.74 -26.57 16.46
C THR A 297 -19.98 -26.82 15.59
N GLY A 298 -19.79 -27.52 14.48
CA GLY A 298 -20.83 -27.80 13.49
C GLY A 298 -20.89 -26.80 12.32
N PHE A 299 -20.14 -25.69 12.39
CA PHE A 299 -19.98 -24.75 11.28
C PHE A 299 -18.62 -24.91 10.59
N GLY A 300 -18.56 -24.51 9.31
CA GLY A 300 -17.37 -24.67 8.47
C GLY A 300 -17.21 -26.07 7.83
N PRO A 301 -16.25 -26.24 6.92
CA PRO A 301 -16.05 -27.46 6.13
C PRO A 301 -15.68 -28.66 7.00
N THR A 302 -14.92 -28.44 8.07
CA THR A 302 -14.53 -29.49 9.00
C THR A 302 -15.48 -29.64 10.19
N GLY A 303 -16.36 -28.65 10.43
CA GLY A 303 -17.25 -28.63 11.61
C GLY A 303 -16.54 -28.47 12.95
N LYS A 304 -15.22 -28.24 12.99
CA LYS A 304 -14.40 -28.29 14.21
C LYS A 304 -14.53 -27.06 15.12
N GLY A 305 -14.94 -25.90 14.59
CA GLY A 305 -14.91 -24.63 15.33
C GLY A 305 -13.50 -24.12 15.64
N ASP A 306 -13.41 -22.97 16.31
CA ASP A 306 -12.13 -22.43 16.83
C ASP A 306 -11.72 -23.02 18.20
N ARG A 307 -12.66 -23.70 18.88
CA ARG A 307 -12.52 -24.32 20.21
C ARG A 307 -12.20 -23.34 21.35
N ASN A 308 -12.39 -22.04 21.14
CA ASN A 308 -12.16 -21.03 22.17
C ASN A 308 -13.45 -20.71 22.92
N ASN A 309 -13.47 -21.01 24.23
CA ASN A 309 -14.63 -20.77 25.09
C ASN A 309 -14.60 -19.44 25.86
N LEU A 310 -13.59 -18.59 25.62
CA LEU A 310 -13.40 -17.28 26.25
C LEU A 310 -13.95 -16.13 25.40
N ARG A 311 -14.13 -16.36 24.10
CA ARG A 311 -14.77 -15.40 23.19
C ARG A 311 -16.30 -15.39 23.31
N LYS A 312 -16.93 -14.35 22.82
CA LYS A 312 -18.38 -14.26 22.57
C LYS A 312 -18.80 -15.28 21.54
N ALA A 313 -20.07 -15.68 21.55
CA ALA A 313 -20.65 -16.55 20.54
C ALA A 313 -20.37 -16.03 19.10
N GLY A 314 -20.01 -16.95 18.21
CA GLY A 314 -19.90 -16.68 16.79
C GLY A 314 -21.27 -16.40 16.17
N ASP A 315 -21.26 -15.90 14.95
CA ASP A 315 -22.48 -15.61 14.20
C ASP A 315 -22.31 -16.14 12.76
N PRO A 316 -22.96 -17.25 12.40
CA PRO A 316 -22.83 -17.87 11.07
C PRO A 316 -23.37 -17.00 9.93
N PHE A 317 -24.05 -15.89 10.26
CA PHE A 317 -24.55 -14.89 9.32
C PHE A 317 -23.78 -13.58 9.39
N TRP A 318 -22.74 -13.47 10.23
CA TRP A 318 -21.97 -12.25 10.41
C TRP A 318 -21.37 -11.76 9.10
N LEU A 319 -21.50 -10.46 8.85
CA LEU A 319 -20.90 -9.77 7.71
C LEU A 319 -20.06 -8.61 8.19
N PRO A 320 -18.85 -8.40 7.63
CA PRO A 320 -18.06 -7.23 7.93
C PRO A 320 -18.68 -5.99 7.29
N LEU A 321 -18.35 -4.80 7.80
CA LEU A 321 -18.52 -3.55 7.06
C LEU A 321 -17.80 -3.63 5.71
N GLY A 322 -16.63 -4.27 5.70
CA GLY A 322 -15.89 -4.67 4.52
C GLY A 322 -15.03 -3.54 3.92
N ALA A 323 -14.04 -3.92 3.12
CA ALA A 323 -13.28 -3.01 2.29
C ALA A 323 -14.25 -2.25 1.35
N PRO A 324 -14.22 -0.91 1.33
CA PRO A 324 -15.19 -0.11 0.60
C PRO A 324 -15.04 -0.34 -0.91
N LYS A 325 -16.12 -0.77 -1.56
CA LYS A 325 -16.18 -0.86 -3.03
C LYS A 325 -16.57 0.49 -3.63
N SER A 326 -15.68 1.47 -3.49
CA SER A 326 -15.91 2.85 -3.91
C SER A 326 -15.92 3.01 -5.43
N ASN A 327 -16.76 3.92 -5.92
CA ASN A 327 -17.01 4.16 -7.35
C ASN A 327 -17.27 2.87 -8.15
N PRO A 328 -18.25 2.05 -7.72
CA PRO A 328 -18.54 0.79 -8.38
C PRO A 328 -18.90 1.05 -9.85
N ALA A 329 -18.33 0.26 -10.77
CA ALA A 329 -18.73 0.32 -12.17
C ALA A 329 -20.25 0.08 -12.28
N PRO A 330 -20.98 0.83 -13.14
CA PRO A 330 -22.41 0.62 -13.33
C PRO A 330 -22.68 -0.83 -13.72
N PRO A 331 -23.67 -1.52 -13.13
CA PRO A 331 -23.96 -2.89 -13.52
C PRO A 331 -24.49 -2.92 -14.96
N VAL A 332 -24.07 -3.93 -15.73
CA VAL A 332 -24.69 -4.22 -17.04
C VAL A 332 -26.11 -4.76 -16.84
N PHE A 333 -26.40 -5.45 -15.72
CA PHE A 333 -27.75 -5.69 -15.15
C PHE A 333 -27.61 -6.13 -13.66
N GLY A 334 -28.41 -5.57 -12.75
CA GLY A 334 -28.56 -6.03 -11.35
C GLY A 334 -27.57 -5.45 -10.32
N GLY A 335 -28.01 -4.44 -9.57
CA GLY A 335 -27.46 -4.02 -8.26
C GLY A 335 -26.08 -3.36 -8.24
N LEU A 336 -25.94 -2.29 -7.47
CA LEU A 336 -24.64 -1.70 -7.14
C LEU A 336 -23.86 -2.65 -6.21
N GLY A 337 -22.52 -2.51 -6.18
CA GLY A 337 -21.63 -3.50 -5.60
C GLY A 337 -21.75 -3.67 -4.07
N SER A 338 -21.32 -4.82 -3.55
CA SER A 338 -21.11 -5.00 -2.11
C SER A 338 -19.64 -4.72 -1.74
N ASN A 339 -19.41 -4.23 -0.52
CA ASN A 339 -18.08 -4.25 0.08
C ASN A 339 -17.56 -5.70 0.16
N PHE A 340 -16.26 -5.86 0.32
CA PHE A 340 -15.62 -7.17 0.19
C PHE A 340 -14.55 -7.39 1.28
N THR A 341 -14.10 -8.63 1.46
CA THR A 341 -12.86 -8.89 2.20
C THR A 341 -11.70 -9.11 1.23
N PRO A 342 -10.52 -8.52 1.47
CA PRO A 342 -9.38 -8.72 0.58
C PRO A 342 -8.94 -10.20 0.52
N ASN A 343 -8.57 -10.64 -0.68
CA ASN A 343 -8.36 -12.03 -1.05
C ASN A 343 -6.97 -12.58 -0.70
N PHE A 344 -6.51 -12.32 0.52
CA PHE A 344 -5.23 -12.80 1.03
C PHE A 344 -5.29 -12.94 2.56
N PRO A 345 -4.40 -13.74 3.17
CA PRO A 345 -4.40 -13.97 4.61
C PRO A 345 -4.36 -12.70 5.46
N ALA A 346 -4.85 -12.80 6.69
CA ALA A 346 -5.04 -11.65 7.57
C ALA A 346 -3.73 -11.16 8.20
N TYR A 347 -2.94 -12.06 8.79
CA TYR A 347 -1.80 -11.68 9.64
C TYR A 347 -0.46 -11.59 8.89
N PRO A 348 0.28 -10.48 8.93
CA PRO A 348 -0.06 -9.18 9.51
C PRO A 348 -0.89 -8.31 8.55
N SER A 349 -1.44 -7.20 9.04
CA SER A 349 -2.15 -6.20 8.22
C SER A 349 -1.19 -5.51 7.24
N GLY A 350 -1.51 -5.56 5.94
CA GLY A 350 -0.75 -4.88 4.90
C GLY A 350 -0.77 -3.36 5.12
N HIS A 351 -1.97 -2.78 5.31
CA HIS A 351 -2.14 -1.36 5.62
C HIS A 351 -1.26 -0.91 6.79
N SER A 352 -1.30 -1.63 7.91
CA SER A 352 -0.49 -1.26 9.09
C SER A 352 1.01 -1.29 8.78
N THR A 353 1.46 -2.31 8.04
CA THR A 353 2.86 -2.45 7.61
C THR A 353 3.30 -1.32 6.69
N PHE A 354 2.54 -1.03 5.63
CA PHE A 354 2.85 0.06 4.69
C PHE A 354 2.81 1.44 5.34
N GLY A 355 1.76 1.72 6.12
CA GLY A 355 1.58 3.01 6.78
C GLY A 355 2.70 3.30 7.78
N SER A 356 3.04 2.31 8.62
CA SER A 356 4.18 2.43 9.53
C SER A 356 5.50 2.62 8.77
N ALA A 357 5.79 1.77 7.77
CA ALA A 357 7.03 1.90 7.00
C ALA A 357 7.17 3.28 6.32
N CYS A 358 6.08 3.80 5.75
CA CYS A 358 6.05 5.10 5.08
C CYS A 358 6.25 6.26 6.06
N PHE A 359 5.42 6.33 7.10
CA PHE A 359 5.37 7.50 7.98
C PHE A 359 6.56 7.58 8.94
N GLU A 360 7.07 6.44 9.42
CA GLU A 360 8.30 6.38 10.22
C GLU A 360 9.52 6.82 9.39
N THR A 361 9.62 6.34 8.13
CA THR A 361 10.68 6.76 7.20
C THR A 361 10.61 8.26 6.90
N ALA A 362 9.39 8.77 6.65
CA ALA A 362 9.19 10.18 6.36
C ALA A 362 9.61 11.07 7.54
N ALA A 363 9.17 10.73 8.75
CA ALA A 363 9.52 11.48 9.95
C ALA A 363 11.03 11.52 10.19
N ALA A 364 11.69 10.36 10.10
CA ALA A 364 13.12 10.24 10.35
C ALA A 364 13.99 11.01 9.34
N LEU A 365 13.56 11.11 8.07
CA LEU A 365 14.26 11.89 7.03
C LEU A 365 13.98 13.39 7.11
N LEU A 366 12.95 13.79 7.84
CA LEU A 366 12.70 15.19 8.23
C LEU A 366 13.38 15.56 9.56
N ASP A 367 14.17 14.64 10.13
CA ASP A 367 14.78 14.78 11.47
C ASP A 367 13.74 15.06 12.58
N LYS A 368 12.59 14.39 12.48
CA LYS A 368 11.45 14.48 13.41
C LYS A 368 11.00 13.10 13.89
N GLN A 369 10.15 13.08 14.92
CA GLN A 369 9.34 11.91 15.24
C GLN A 369 7.94 12.02 14.58
N PRO A 370 7.21 10.91 14.36
CA PRO A 370 5.88 10.95 13.77
C PRO A 370 4.88 11.87 14.52
N GLU A 371 5.00 12.00 15.84
CA GLU A 371 4.18 12.87 16.68
C GLU A 371 4.45 14.38 16.47
N ASP A 372 5.60 14.75 15.93
CA ASP A 372 5.97 16.15 15.68
C ASP A 372 5.38 16.70 14.37
N LEU A 373 4.94 15.81 13.48
CA LEU A 373 4.54 16.14 12.11
C LEU A 373 3.04 16.09 11.97
N ARG A 374 2.40 17.25 11.76
CA ARG A 374 0.94 17.38 11.66
C ARG A 374 0.52 17.70 10.23
N VAL A 375 -0.56 17.05 9.81
CA VAL A 375 -1.11 17.15 8.44
C VAL A 375 -2.61 17.39 8.47
N THR A 376 -3.09 18.32 7.65
CA THR A 376 -4.52 18.47 7.32
C THR A 376 -4.77 17.79 5.98
N PHE A 377 -5.66 16.80 5.96
CA PHE A 377 -5.86 15.92 4.81
C PHE A 377 -7.33 15.60 4.57
N VAL A 378 -7.69 15.44 3.30
CA VAL A 378 -8.99 14.93 2.84
C VAL A 378 -8.71 13.65 2.07
N SER A 379 -9.20 12.52 2.59
CA SER A 379 -9.14 11.24 1.89
C SER A 379 -10.02 11.26 0.65
N ASP A 380 -9.56 10.66 -0.45
CA ASP A 380 -10.38 10.51 -1.66
C ASP A 380 -11.63 9.67 -1.41
N GLU A 381 -11.67 8.88 -0.33
CA GLU A 381 -12.88 8.16 0.10
C GLU A 381 -13.98 9.10 0.63
N PHE A 382 -13.61 10.31 1.09
CA PHE A 382 -14.47 11.34 1.67
C PHE A 382 -14.16 12.73 1.09
N ASN A 383 -14.06 12.85 -0.24
CA ASN A 383 -13.74 14.11 -0.91
C ASN A 383 -14.97 14.90 -1.39
N GLY A 384 -16.19 14.43 -1.11
CA GLY A 384 -17.43 15.05 -1.60
C GLY A 384 -17.77 14.68 -3.06
N ILE A 385 -17.01 13.76 -3.67
CA ILE A 385 -17.18 13.33 -5.07
C ILE A 385 -17.33 11.80 -5.13
N THR A 386 -16.44 11.07 -4.46
CA THR A 386 -16.41 9.61 -4.44
C THR A 386 -17.74 9.05 -3.93
N THR A 387 -18.22 8.04 -4.64
CA THR A 387 -19.45 7.33 -4.32
C THR A 387 -19.18 6.06 -3.54
N ASP A 388 -20.06 5.72 -2.61
CA ASP A 388 -20.03 4.45 -1.91
C ASP A 388 -20.46 3.28 -2.81
N ASN A 389 -20.51 2.09 -2.23
CA ASN A 389 -20.86 0.86 -2.93
C ASN A 389 -22.32 0.84 -3.43
N THR A 390 -23.15 1.80 -3.00
CA THR A 390 -24.54 2.04 -3.46
C THR A 390 -24.65 3.21 -4.43
N GLY A 391 -23.52 3.76 -4.89
CA GLY A 391 -23.51 4.92 -5.79
C GLY A 391 -23.84 6.25 -5.11
N THR A 392 -23.93 6.30 -3.78
CA THR A 392 -24.23 7.52 -3.03
C THR A 392 -22.93 8.29 -2.77
N THR A 393 -22.89 9.57 -3.13
CA THR A 393 -21.72 10.43 -2.87
C THR A 393 -21.43 10.53 -1.38
N ARG A 394 -20.19 10.21 -0.96
CA ARG A 394 -19.74 10.40 0.42
C ARG A 394 -19.46 11.89 0.69
N PRO A 395 -19.78 12.40 1.89
CA PRO A 395 -19.54 13.79 2.24
C PRO A 395 -18.04 14.10 2.27
N ARG A 396 -17.70 15.40 2.10
CA ARG A 396 -16.33 15.86 2.32
C ARG A 396 -15.99 15.80 3.81
N TRP A 397 -14.91 15.11 4.18
CA TRP A 397 -14.42 15.05 5.54
C TRP A 397 -12.93 15.39 5.60
N GLU A 398 -12.62 16.56 6.14
CA GLU A 398 -11.25 17.01 6.37
C GLU A 398 -10.85 16.65 7.80
N GLN A 399 -9.65 16.08 7.93
CA GLN A 399 -9.10 15.66 9.20
C GLN A 399 -7.73 16.30 9.39
N THR A 400 -7.38 16.59 10.65
CA THR A 400 -6.03 17.03 10.98
C THR A 400 -5.47 16.16 12.08
N PHE A 401 -4.36 15.50 11.79
CA PHE A 401 -3.73 14.50 12.64
C PHE A 401 -2.21 14.57 12.52
N THR A 402 -1.49 14.04 13.50
CA THR A 402 -0.05 13.78 13.44
C THR A 402 0.25 12.54 12.62
N LEU A 403 1.48 12.34 12.15
CA LEU A 403 1.85 11.07 11.51
C LEU A 403 1.75 9.89 12.49
N ARG A 404 1.93 10.11 13.80
CA ARG A 404 1.67 9.07 14.82
C ARG A 404 0.19 8.65 14.84
N GLU A 405 -0.71 9.62 14.89
CA GLU A 405 -2.15 9.38 14.80
C GLU A 405 -2.52 8.75 13.45
N ALA A 406 -1.84 9.10 12.36
CA ALA A 406 -2.03 8.47 11.05
C ALA A 406 -1.70 6.97 11.08
N ILE A 407 -0.57 6.57 11.70
CA ILE A 407 -0.20 5.15 11.83
C ILE A 407 -1.26 4.40 12.65
N GLU A 408 -1.70 4.98 13.78
CA GLU A 408 -2.69 4.37 14.67
C GLU A 408 -4.07 4.23 14.02
N GLN A 409 -4.56 5.32 13.40
CA GLN A 409 -5.85 5.33 12.72
C GLN A 409 -5.85 4.38 11.52
N ASN A 410 -4.78 4.37 10.73
CA ASN A 410 -4.61 3.43 9.62
C ASN A 410 -4.62 1.97 10.11
N ALA A 411 -3.97 1.67 11.23
CA ALA A 411 -3.92 0.33 11.81
C ALA A 411 -5.32 -0.13 12.29
N VAL A 412 -5.99 0.69 13.10
CA VAL A 412 -7.31 0.36 13.68
C VAL A 412 -8.44 0.42 12.65
N SER A 413 -8.29 1.21 11.56
CA SER A 413 -9.30 1.31 10.50
C SER A 413 -9.72 -0.05 9.95
N ARG A 414 -8.79 -1.02 9.93
CA ARG A 414 -9.02 -2.34 9.37
C ARG A 414 -9.84 -3.25 10.29
N ILE A 415 -9.80 -2.98 11.59
CA ILE A 415 -10.66 -3.59 12.61
C ILE A 415 -12.08 -3.03 12.46
N TYR A 416 -12.21 -1.72 12.27
CA TYR A 416 -13.50 -1.05 12.05
C TYR A 416 -14.18 -1.45 10.73
N LEU A 417 -13.40 -1.81 9.71
CA LEU A 417 -13.92 -2.45 8.50
C LEU A 417 -14.22 -3.95 8.68
N GLY A 418 -13.85 -4.57 9.80
CA GLY A 418 -14.07 -6.00 10.05
C GLY A 418 -13.22 -6.94 9.17
N VAL A 419 -12.12 -6.44 8.62
CA VAL A 419 -11.27 -7.21 7.69
C VAL A 419 -9.97 -7.71 8.32
N HIS A 420 -9.60 -7.21 9.50
CA HIS A 420 -8.38 -7.59 10.23
C HIS A 420 -8.64 -7.71 11.74
N TRP A 421 -7.79 -8.50 12.41
CA TRP A 421 -7.73 -8.61 13.86
C TRP A 421 -6.86 -7.50 14.46
N ASN A 422 -6.97 -7.28 15.77
CA ASN A 422 -6.11 -6.33 16.48
C ASN A 422 -4.62 -6.68 16.36
N PHE A 423 -4.28 -7.96 16.56
CA PHE A 423 -2.89 -8.43 16.44
C PHE A 423 -2.35 -8.36 15.00
N ASP A 424 -3.21 -8.35 13.97
CA ASP A 424 -2.78 -8.06 12.59
C ASP A 424 -2.24 -6.62 12.49
N ALA A 425 -2.86 -5.69 13.20
CA ALA A 425 -2.51 -4.28 13.21
C ALA A 425 -1.17 -4.07 13.94
N THR A 426 -1.00 -4.63 15.13
CA THR A 426 0.26 -4.53 15.91
C THR A 426 1.42 -5.27 15.24
N GLY A 427 1.16 -6.46 14.68
CA GLY A 427 2.14 -7.22 13.91
C GLY A 427 2.59 -6.46 12.65
N GLY A 428 1.65 -5.80 11.97
CA GLY A 428 1.98 -4.96 10.82
C GLY A 428 2.84 -3.75 11.18
N GLU A 429 2.54 -3.07 12.28
CA GLU A 429 3.38 -1.96 12.75
C GLU A 429 4.80 -2.43 13.14
N THR A 430 4.91 -3.60 13.76
CA THR A 430 6.21 -4.22 14.09
C THR A 430 7.07 -4.42 12.84
N VAL A 431 6.51 -5.05 11.81
CA VAL A 431 7.19 -5.28 10.52
C VAL A 431 7.49 -3.95 9.83
N GLY A 432 6.54 -3.01 9.81
CA GLY A 432 6.69 -1.71 9.16
C GLY A 432 7.82 -0.87 9.74
N LYS A 433 7.92 -0.80 11.07
CA LYS A 433 9.04 -0.12 11.76
C LYS A 433 10.39 -0.75 11.43
N ALA A 434 10.46 -2.09 11.39
CA ALA A 434 11.69 -2.79 11.07
C ALA A 434 12.17 -2.50 9.63
N VAL A 435 11.23 -2.43 8.67
CA VAL A 435 11.52 -1.99 7.30
C VAL A 435 11.97 -0.53 7.26
N ALA A 436 11.30 0.37 7.99
CA ALA A 436 11.68 1.77 8.07
C ALA A 436 13.12 1.95 8.53
N VAL A 437 13.58 1.20 9.54
CA VAL A 437 14.98 1.24 10.01
C VAL A 437 15.98 0.99 8.87
N LYS A 438 15.70 0.01 8.00
CA LYS A 438 16.58 -0.32 6.87
C LYS A 438 16.52 0.72 5.76
N ALA A 439 15.33 1.25 5.47
CA ALA A 439 15.17 2.34 4.51
C ALA A 439 15.90 3.61 4.99
N ILE A 440 15.71 4.00 6.26
CA ILE A 440 16.38 5.15 6.86
C ILE A 440 17.90 4.97 6.80
N ALA A 441 18.42 3.82 7.19
CA ALA A 441 19.87 3.56 7.13
C ALA A 441 20.45 3.60 5.71
N THR A 442 19.61 3.41 4.68
CA THR A 442 20.03 3.47 3.27
C THR A 442 20.04 4.90 2.72
N PHE A 443 19.09 5.75 3.18
CA PHE A 443 18.83 7.06 2.58
C PHE A 443 19.12 8.26 3.50
N LYS A 444 19.49 8.04 4.77
CA LYS A 444 19.90 9.10 5.69
C LYS A 444 21.42 9.24 5.68
#